data_AF-A0A813HZ87-F1
#
_entry.id   AF-A0A813HZ87-F1
#
_cell.length_a   1.000
_cell.length_b   1.000
_cell.length_c   1.000
_cell.angle_alpha   90.00
_cell.angle_beta   90.00
_cell.angle_gamma   90.00
#
_symmetry.space_group_name_H-M   'P 1'
#
loop_
_entity.id
_entity.type
_entity.pdbx_description
1 polymer ?
#
loop_
_entity_poly.entity_id
_entity_poly.type
_entity_poly.pdbx_seq_one_letter_code
_entity_poly.pdbx_strand_id
1 'polypeptide(L)'
;MLAGLPAGKSVFLAKDPTMWPAPEGWEQTGVYCSGFVLVRLDAGGREFLRQWCSRFDASRWSRDKDGKWKTDGNWAGPTYEQGQLNLLVQSEGADQVLELPQALFNSCFARPLGMPQPVVMHLMRRPMELAGVAKQARVASTFQALLSVLEESDDGLPRSALELRRWEDHEEQWWSTTRK
;
A
#
# COMPACT_ATOMS: atom_id res chain seq x y z
N MET A 1 -18.82 -0.26 5.26
CA MET A 1 -17.62 -1.10 5.34
C MET A 1 -16.78 -0.85 6.60
N LEU A 2 -16.52 0.40 7.02
CA LEU A 2 -15.73 0.68 8.24
C LEU A 2 -16.36 0.17 9.56
N ALA A 3 -17.69 0.07 9.62
CA ALA A 3 -18.41 -0.53 10.75
C ALA A 3 -18.13 -2.03 10.95
N GLY A 4 -17.56 -2.71 9.94
CA GLY A 4 -17.19 -4.12 10.02
C GLY A 4 -15.76 -4.37 10.50
N LEU A 5 -14.99 -3.32 10.79
CA LEU A 5 -13.62 -3.49 11.27
C LEU A 5 -13.60 -3.99 12.72
N PRO A 6 -12.80 -5.02 13.06
CA PRO A 6 -12.70 -5.55 14.41
C PRO A 6 -12.47 -4.46 15.46
N ALA A 7 -13.22 -4.51 16.56
CA ALA A 7 -13.09 -3.53 17.64
C ALA A 7 -11.71 -3.57 18.31
N GLY A 8 -11.09 -4.76 18.41
CA GLY A 8 -9.77 -4.95 19.01
C GLY A 8 -8.58 -4.61 18.10
N LYS A 9 -8.82 -4.05 16.92
CA LYS A 9 -7.78 -3.64 15.97
C LYS A 9 -7.84 -2.14 15.75
N SER A 10 -6.68 -1.49 15.71
CA SER A 10 -6.57 -0.03 15.61
C SER A 10 -5.83 0.41 14.35
N VAL A 11 -5.07 -0.49 13.72
CA VAL A 11 -4.26 -0.21 12.53
C VAL A 11 -4.62 -1.20 11.44
N PHE A 12 -4.85 -0.70 10.23
CA PHE A 12 -5.31 -1.49 9.10
C PHE A 12 -4.42 -1.19 7.89
N LEU A 13 -3.75 -2.23 7.42
CA LEU A 13 -2.66 -2.13 6.44
C LEU A 13 -2.85 -3.14 5.34
N ALA A 14 -2.51 -2.79 4.10
CA ALA A 14 -2.37 -3.78 3.04
C ALA A 14 -0.88 -4.08 2.79
N LYS A 15 -0.59 -5.28 2.33
CA LYS A 15 0.77 -5.64 1.93
C LYS A 15 1.24 -4.78 0.77
N ASP A 16 2.51 -4.43 0.79
CA ASP A 16 3.22 -3.90 -0.35
C ASP A 16 3.29 -5.00 -1.41
N PRO A 17 2.97 -4.71 -2.68
CA PRO A 17 3.05 -5.73 -3.71
C PRO A 17 4.50 -6.18 -3.82
N THR A 18 4.71 -7.47 -4.07
CA THR A 18 6.04 -8.12 -4.04
C THR A 18 6.95 -7.73 -5.22
N MET A 19 6.83 -6.51 -5.76
CA MET A 19 7.65 -5.97 -6.85
C MET A 19 9.16 -5.99 -6.57
N TRP A 20 9.52 -5.85 -5.29
CA TRP A 20 10.87 -5.99 -4.80
C TRP A 20 10.90 -7.17 -3.84
N PRO A 21 12.03 -7.91 -3.78
CA PRO A 21 12.23 -8.89 -2.72
C PRO A 21 12.02 -8.24 -1.36
N ALA A 22 11.36 -8.96 -0.45
CA ALA A 22 11.28 -8.52 0.94
C ALA A 22 12.71 -8.42 1.52
N PRO A 23 12.94 -7.51 2.48
CA PRO A 23 14.17 -7.51 3.26
C PRO A 23 14.42 -8.87 3.92
N GLU A 24 15.70 -9.18 4.16
CA GLU A 24 16.10 -10.41 4.85
C GLU A 24 15.36 -10.56 6.20
N GLY A 25 14.75 -11.72 6.40
CA GLY A 25 13.96 -12.05 7.59
C GLY A 25 12.48 -11.68 7.51
N TRP A 26 12.03 -11.01 6.45
CA TRP A 26 10.62 -10.60 6.24
C TRP A 26 9.96 -11.36 5.08
N GLU A 27 10.55 -12.45 4.61
CA GLU A 27 10.08 -13.19 3.43
C GLU A 27 8.72 -13.85 3.66
N GLN A 28 8.46 -14.30 4.90
CA GLN A 28 7.21 -14.99 5.25
C GLN A 28 6.10 -14.02 5.66
N THR A 29 6.44 -12.95 6.37
CA THR A 29 5.49 -11.95 6.86
C THR A 29 5.17 -10.88 5.82
N GLY A 30 6.08 -10.67 4.87
CA GLY A 30 5.99 -9.64 3.85
C GLY A 30 6.25 -8.24 4.40
N VAL A 31 6.01 -7.25 3.54
CA VAL A 31 6.15 -5.83 3.87
C VAL A 31 4.78 -5.18 3.73
N TYR A 32 4.40 -4.33 4.67
CA TYR A 32 3.21 -3.49 4.56
C TYR A 32 3.53 -2.20 3.81
N CYS A 33 2.56 -1.75 3.02
CA CYS A 33 2.67 -0.52 2.25
C CYS A 33 2.30 0.68 3.11
N SER A 34 3.12 1.72 3.07
CA SER A 34 2.79 3.00 3.72
C SER A 34 2.00 3.96 2.83
N GLY A 35 1.83 3.63 1.54
CA GLY A 35 1.03 4.43 0.60
C GLY A 35 -0.46 4.47 0.94
N PHE A 36 -0.94 3.49 1.73
CA PHE A 36 -2.25 3.50 2.34
C PHE A 36 -2.18 2.91 3.75
N VAL A 37 -2.51 3.71 4.75
CA VAL A 37 -2.58 3.30 6.15
C VAL A 37 -3.85 3.86 6.75
N LEU A 38 -4.69 2.99 7.31
CA LEU A 38 -5.86 3.42 8.06
C LEU A 38 -5.61 3.19 9.55
N VAL A 39 -5.73 4.28 10.32
CA VAL A 39 -5.59 4.25 11.79
C VAL A 39 -6.88 4.72 12.42
N ARG A 40 -7.42 3.89 13.31
CA ARG A 40 -8.55 4.27 14.17
C ARG A 40 -8.03 5.20 15.27
N LEU A 41 -8.70 6.34 15.51
CA LEU A 41 -8.27 7.33 16.51
C LEU A 41 -8.70 6.99 17.94
N ASP A 42 -8.66 5.70 18.29
CA ASP A 42 -8.82 5.21 19.66
C ASP A 42 -7.47 5.26 20.42
N ALA A 43 -7.44 4.69 21.63
CA ALA A 43 -6.22 4.69 22.44
C ALA A 43 -5.06 3.94 21.75
N GLY A 44 -5.34 2.77 21.15
CA GLY A 44 -4.35 1.95 20.45
C GLY A 44 -3.78 2.68 19.24
N GLY A 45 -4.62 3.21 18.36
CA GLY A 45 -4.15 3.86 17.15
C GLY A 45 -3.43 5.19 17.40
N ARG A 46 -3.82 5.95 18.44
CA ARG A 46 -3.04 7.13 18.85
C ARG A 46 -1.67 6.76 19.38
N GLU A 47 -1.59 5.69 20.17
CA GLU A 47 -0.32 5.18 20.67
C GLU A 47 0.56 4.68 19.53
N PHE A 48 -0.02 3.95 18.57
CA PHE A 48 0.68 3.53 17.35
C PHE A 48 1.24 4.72 16.57
N LEU A 49 0.44 5.77 16.32
CA LEU A 49 0.91 6.98 15.63
C LEU A 49 2.03 7.67 16.40
N ARG A 50 1.89 7.79 17.73
CA ARG A 50 2.93 8.38 18.58
C ARG A 50 4.24 7.61 18.45
N GLN A 51 4.19 6.28 18.54
CA GLN A 51 5.36 5.43 18.39
C GLN A 51 5.95 5.55 16.99
N TRP A 52 5.14 5.43 15.93
CA TRP A 52 5.60 5.51 14.55
C TRP A 52 6.30 6.85 14.25
N CYS A 53 5.69 7.97 14.65
CA CYS A 53 6.29 9.30 14.50
C CYS A 53 7.56 9.47 15.34
N SER A 54 7.61 8.90 16.55
CA SER A 54 8.78 9.02 17.43
C SER A 54 10.02 8.28 16.92
N ARG A 55 9.85 7.29 16.03
CA ARG A 55 10.95 6.55 15.41
C ARG A 55 11.59 7.25 14.23
N PHE A 56 11.05 8.40 13.80
CA PHE A 56 11.60 9.17 12.71
C PHE A 56 12.90 9.88 13.14
N ASP A 57 14.02 9.48 12.54
CA ASP A 57 15.31 10.10 12.78
C ASP A 57 15.47 11.38 11.93
N ALA A 58 15.10 12.52 12.52
CA ALA A 58 15.18 13.82 11.86
C ALA A 58 16.60 14.19 11.39
N SER A 59 17.66 13.62 11.98
CA SER A 59 19.05 13.94 11.60
C SER A 59 19.40 13.43 10.20
N ARG A 60 18.67 12.43 9.70
CA ARG A 60 18.84 11.83 8.38
C ARG A 60 18.06 12.54 7.28
N TRP A 61 17.35 13.61 7.62
CA TRP A 61 16.52 14.34 6.68
C TRP A 61 17.10 15.72 6.43
N SER A 62 17.31 16.03 5.17
CA SER A 62 17.85 17.32 4.73
C SER A 62 17.03 17.89 3.58
N ARG A 63 17.12 19.19 3.36
CA ARG A 63 16.55 19.82 2.16
C ARG A 63 17.62 19.93 1.08
N ASP A 64 17.26 19.62 -0.15
CA ASP A 64 18.11 19.88 -1.30
C ASP A 64 18.09 21.37 -1.71
N LYS A 65 18.86 21.70 -2.76
CA LYS A 65 18.96 23.06 -3.32
C LYS A 65 17.62 23.66 -3.78
N ASP A 66 16.62 22.82 -4.06
CA ASP A 66 15.29 23.24 -4.49
C ASP A 66 14.29 23.26 -3.31
N GLY A 67 14.77 23.06 -2.08
CA GLY A 67 13.96 23.03 -0.87
C GLY A 67 13.19 21.72 -0.66
N LYS A 68 13.45 20.67 -1.46
CA LYS A 68 12.78 19.37 -1.34
C LYS A 68 13.45 18.52 -0.27
N TRP A 69 12.66 17.89 0.59
CA TRP A 69 13.16 16.94 1.58
C TRP A 69 13.75 15.70 0.91
N LYS A 70 14.93 15.28 1.39
CA LYS A 70 15.62 14.04 1.04
C LYS A 70 16.09 13.35 2.31
N THR A 71 16.30 12.04 2.22
CA THR A 71 16.91 11.25 3.29
C THR A 71 18.05 10.38 2.77
N ASP A 72 18.91 9.94 3.67
CA ASP A 72 19.97 8.98 3.38
C ASP A 72 19.39 7.58 3.15
N GLY A 73 19.82 6.92 2.07
CA GLY A 73 19.50 5.53 1.77
C GLY A 73 18.29 5.36 0.84
N ASN A 74 17.66 4.18 0.90
CA ASN A 74 16.54 3.82 0.03
C ASN A 74 15.24 4.46 0.52
N TRP A 75 14.42 4.96 -0.41
CA TRP A 75 13.11 5.59 -0.19
C TRP A 75 12.02 4.65 0.35
N ALA A 76 12.37 3.42 0.72
CA ALA A 76 11.52 2.47 1.44
C ALA A 76 12.31 1.69 2.50
N GLY A 77 13.55 2.11 2.77
CA GLY A 77 14.43 1.47 3.74
C GLY A 77 14.03 1.80 5.18
N PRO A 78 14.75 1.25 6.17
CA PRO A 78 14.45 1.41 7.60
C PRO A 78 14.36 2.85 8.12
N THR A 79 14.69 3.83 7.29
CA THR A 79 14.91 5.22 7.66
C THR A 79 13.82 6.13 7.09
N TYR A 80 12.93 5.54 6.29
CA TYR A 80 11.76 6.13 5.69
C TYR A 80 10.48 5.66 6.41
N GLU A 81 9.33 6.28 6.14
CA GLU A 81 8.10 5.97 6.87
C GLU A 81 7.66 4.51 6.71
N GLN A 82 7.81 3.93 5.51
CA GLN A 82 7.49 2.52 5.28
C GLN A 82 8.37 1.56 6.08
N GLY A 83 9.67 1.83 6.17
CA GLY A 83 10.59 0.98 6.94
C GLY A 83 10.27 1.04 8.43
N GLN A 84 10.04 2.24 8.95
CA GLN A 84 9.67 2.43 10.36
C GLN A 84 8.30 1.85 10.70
N LEU A 85 7.35 1.94 9.78
CA LEU A 85 6.04 1.29 9.88
C LEU A 85 6.22 -0.21 10.07
N ASN A 86 6.98 -0.86 9.17
CA ASN A 86 7.19 -2.29 9.21
C ASN A 86 7.95 -2.74 10.46
N LEU A 87 9.00 -2.02 10.87
CA LEU A 87 9.70 -2.31 12.11
C LEU A 87 8.76 -2.27 13.33
N LEU A 88 7.88 -1.28 13.39
CA LEU A 88 6.92 -1.15 14.48
C LEU A 88 5.88 -2.28 14.49
N VAL A 89 5.30 -2.59 13.33
CA VAL A 89 4.31 -3.66 13.19
C VAL A 89 4.90 -5.02 13.55
N GLN A 90 6.14 -5.29 13.14
CA GLN A 90 6.81 -6.57 13.37
C GLN A 90 7.34 -6.74 14.80
N SER A 91 7.63 -5.66 15.53
CA SER A 91 8.17 -5.74 16.90
C SER A 91 7.11 -5.66 17.99
N GLU A 92 6.22 -4.68 17.91
CA GLU A 92 5.36 -4.25 19.04
C GLU A 92 3.89 -4.05 18.65
N GLY A 93 3.61 -3.86 17.35
CA GLY A 93 2.30 -3.47 16.85
C GLY A 93 1.42 -4.61 16.35
N ALA A 94 1.92 -5.84 16.26
CA ALA A 94 1.23 -6.95 15.58
C ALA A 94 -0.21 -7.19 16.10
N ASP A 95 -0.41 -7.12 17.42
CA ASP A 95 -1.72 -7.34 18.03
C ASP A 95 -2.74 -6.25 17.67
N GLN A 96 -2.29 -5.04 17.34
CA GLN A 96 -3.16 -3.92 16.97
C GLN A 96 -3.46 -3.85 15.48
N VAL A 97 -2.74 -4.64 14.66
CA VAL A 97 -2.80 -4.60 13.20
C VAL A 97 -3.76 -5.64 12.66
N LEU A 98 -4.53 -5.24 11.65
CA LEU A 98 -5.25 -6.12 10.75
C LEU A 98 -4.75 -5.91 9.32
N GLU A 99 -4.35 -7.01 8.69
CA GLU A 99 -4.06 -7.02 7.26
C GLU A 99 -5.37 -6.89 6.46
N LEU A 100 -5.44 -5.87 5.61
CA LEU A 100 -6.50 -5.63 4.65
C LEU A 100 -6.20 -6.37 3.34
N PRO A 101 -7.25 -6.79 2.60
CA PRO A 101 -7.07 -7.43 1.32
C PRO A 101 -6.34 -6.50 0.33
N GLN A 102 -5.20 -6.96 -0.20
CA GLN A 102 -4.36 -6.18 -1.10
C GLN A 102 -5.11 -5.83 -2.38
N ALA A 103 -5.90 -6.76 -2.91
CA ALA A 103 -6.68 -6.55 -4.13
C ALA A 103 -7.73 -5.44 -4.01
N LEU A 104 -8.08 -5.00 -2.80
CA LEU A 104 -8.99 -3.89 -2.57
C LEU A 104 -8.29 -2.60 -2.17
N PHE A 105 -7.25 -2.68 -1.34
CA PHE A 105 -6.70 -1.52 -0.65
C PHE A 105 -5.27 -1.13 -1.06
N ASN A 106 -4.62 -1.92 -1.92
CA ASN A 106 -3.29 -1.59 -2.44
C ASN A 106 -2.99 -2.27 -3.78
N SER A 107 -3.98 -2.28 -4.69
CA SER A 107 -3.76 -2.78 -6.05
C SER A 107 -2.96 -1.76 -6.87
N CYS A 108 -1.95 -2.21 -7.61
CA CYS A 108 -1.18 -1.33 -8.52
C CYS A 108 -1.60 -1.44 -9.98
N PHE A 109 -2.68 -2.16 -10.25
CA PHE A 109 -3.23 -2.36 -11.58
C PHE A 109 -4.67 -1.87 -11.60
N ALA A 110 -4.99 -1.02 -12.56
CA ALA A 110 -6.38 -0.90 -12.93
C ALA A 110 -6.83 -2.23 -13.53
N ARG A 111 -8.02 -2.67 -13.13
CA ARG A 111 -8.63 -3.88 -13.66
C ARG A 111 -9.25 -3.58 -15.03
N PRO A 112 -9.47 -4.59 -15.89
CA PRO A 112 -10.15 -4.41 -17.17
C PRO A 112 -11.47 -3.62 -17.04
N LEU A 113 -11.81 -2.86 -18.08
CA LEU A 113 -13.08 -2.12 -18.12
C LEU A 113 -14.26 -3.10 -17.94
N GLY A 114 -15.26 -2.68 -17.18
CA GLY A 114 -16.42 -3.52 -16.83
C GLY A 114 -16.17 -4.47 -15.65
N MET A 115 -14.95 -4.55 -15.10
CA MET A 115 -14.71 -5.22 -13.82
C MET A 115 -14.75 -4.21 -12.66
N PRO A 116 -15.27 -4.62 -11.48
CA PRO A 116 -15.17 -3.84 -10.25
C PRO A 116 -13.75 -3.40 -9.99
N GLN A 117 -13.52 -2.10 -9.79
CA GLN A 117 -12.20 -1.55 -9.49
C GLN A 117 -11.87 -1.69 -7.99
N PRO A 118 -10.58 -1.73 -7.60
CA PRO A 118 -10.19 -1.69 -6.20
C PRO A 118 -10.68 -0.39 -5.53
N VAL A 119 -10.94 -0.46 -4.22
CA VAL A 119 -11.34 0.72 -3.41
C VAL A 119 -10.20 1.75 -3.38
N VAL A 120 -8.96 1.27 -3.26
CA VAL A 120 -7.76 2.08 -3.34
C VAL A 120 -6.83 1.47 -4.38
N MET A 121 -6.56 2.26 -5.42
CA MET A 121 -5.57 1.93 -6.44
C MET A 121 -4.29 2.73 -6.18
N HIS A 122 -3.20 2.02 -5.89
CA HIS A 122 -1.91 2.60 -5.59
C HIS A 122 -0.97 2.51 -6.82
N LEU A 123 -0.95 3.57 -7.62
CA LEU A 123 -0.14 3.63 -8.84
C LEU A 123 1.34 4.00 -8.57
N MET A 124 2.01 3.21 -7.74
CA MET A 124 3.44 3.35 -7.44
C MET A 124 4.32 3.04 -8.66
N ARG A 125 5.61 3.40 -8.59
CA ARG A 125 6.58 3.16 -9.67
C ARG A 125 6.90 1.67 -9.76
N ARG A 126 6.82 1.10 -10.96
CA ARG A 126 7.20 -0.30 -11.24
C ARG A 126 8.70 -0.42 -11.56
N PRO A 127 9.35 -1.58 -11.36
CA PRO A 127 10.78 -1.76 -11.62
C PRO A 127 11.23 -1.33 -13.03
N MET A 128 10.40 -1.55 -14.05
CA MET A 128 10.71 -1.19 -15.45
C MET A 128 10.51 0.30 -15.78
N GLU A 129 9.97 1.10 -14.85
CA GLU A 129 9.70 2.54 -15.05
C GLU A 129 10.88 3.42 -14.58
N LEU A 130 12.09 3.10 -15.05
CA LEU A 130 13.33 3.76 -14.64
C LEU A 130 13.35 5.26 -14.99
N ALA A 131 12.69 5.65 -16.09
CA ALA A 131 12.45 7.04 -16.42
C ALA A 131 11.08 7.49 -15.88
N GLY A 132 11.05 8.54 -15.05
CA GLY A 132 9.81 9.04 -14.42
C GLY A 132 8.68 9.37 -15.40
N VAL A 133 8.99 9.61 -16.68
CA VAL A 133 8.03 9.85 -17.76
C VAL A 133 7.14 8.63 -18.02
N ALA A 134 7.68 7.41 -17.95
CA ALA A 134 6.90 6.18 -18.19
C ALA A 134 5.81 6.00 -17.13
N LYS A 135 6.15 6.23 -15.85
CA LYS A 135 5.18 6.23 -14.74
C LYS A 135 4.09 7.27 -14.98
N GLN A 136 4.46 8.51 -15.28
CA GLN A 136 3.51 9.61 -15.47
C GLN A 136 2.53 9.30 -16.62
N ALA A 137 3.03 8.80 -17.75
CA ALA A 137 2.19 8.41 -18.89
C ALA A 137 1.21 7.28 -18.52
N ARG A 138 1.66 6.23 -17.83
CA ARG A 138 0.78 5.15 -17.35
C ARG A 138 -0.27 5.69 -16.38
N VAL A 139 0.12 6.50 -15.41
CA VAL A 139 -0.80 7.07 -14.42
C VAL A 139 -1.88 7.90 -15.11
N ALA A 140 -1.49 8.78 -16.02
CA ALA A 140 -2.43 9.61 -16.78
C ALA A 140 -3.40 8.74 -17.61
N SER A 141 -2.89 7.76 -18.35
CA SER A 141 -3.71 6.83 -19.14
C SER A 141 -4.69 6.02 -18.28
N THR A 142 -4.22 5.53 -17.14
CA THR A 142 -5.04 4.75 -16.20
C THR A 142 -6.16 5.60 -15.61
N PHE A 143 -5.83 6.83 -15.20
CA PHE A 143 -6.80 7.75 -14.64
C PHE A 143 -7.89 8.13 -15.65
N GLN A 144 -7.50 8.41 -16.90
CA GLN A 144 -8.44 8.70 -17.98
C GLN A 144 -9.39 7.53 -18.26
N ALA A 145 -8.85 6.31 -18.29
CA ALA A 145 -9.66 5.10 -18.47
C ALA A 145 -10.71 4.94 -17.36
N LEU A 146 -10.32 5.15 -16.09
CA LEU A 146 -11.24 5.04 -14.95
C LEU A 146 -12.36 6.08 -14.97
N LEU A 147 -12.04 7.33 -15.34
CA LEU A 147 -13.05 8.39 -15.47
C LEU A 147 -14.07 8.10 -16.57
N SER A 148 -13.70 7.28 -17.57
CA SER A 148 -14.56 6.96 -18.70
C SER A 148 -15.59 5.86 -18.40
N VAL A 149 -15.54 5.25 -17.20
CA VAL A 149 -16.38 4.11 -16.77
C VAL A 149 -17.36 4.50 -15.66
N LEU A 150 -17.55 5.80 -15.38
CA LEU A 150 -18.40 6.28 -14.28
C LEU A 150 -19.92 6.10 -14.51
N GLU A 151 -20.34 5.44 -15.60
CA GLU A 151 -21.75 5.14 -15.84
C GLU A 151 -22.15 3.79 -15.19
N GLU A 152 -23.01 3.88 -14.18
CA GLU A 152 -23.79 2.81 -13.54
C GLU A 152 -23.04 1.49 -13.29
N SER A 153 -22.23 1.43 -12.24
CA SER A 153 -21.79 0.12 -11.74
C SER A 153 -21.97 0.00 -10.23
N ASP A 154 -22.15 -1.27 -9.85
CA ASP A 154 -22.19 -1.79 -8.50
C ASP A 154 -21.12 -1.14 -7.59
N ASP A 155 -21.28 -1.20 -6.26
CA ASP A 155 -20.40 -0.60 -5.25
C ASP A 155 -18.91 -1.03 -5.33
N GLY A 156 -18.60 -1.96 -6.25
CA GLY A 156 -17.25 -2.39 -6.58
C GLY A 156 -16.70 -3.41 -5.59
N LEU A 157 -17.54 -3.91 -4.68
CA LEU A 157 -17.12 -4.75 -3.57
C LEU A 157 -17.39 -6.23 -3.84
N PRO A 158 -16.49 -7.13 -3.41
CA PRO A 158 -16.72 -8.55 -3.57
C PRO A 158 -17.92 -8.96 -2.70
N ARG A 159 -18.81 -9.77 -3.27
CA ARG A 159 -20.02 -10.28 -2.60
C ARG A 159 -19.75 -11.50 -1.74
N SER A 160 -18.55 -12.09 -1.85
CA SER A 160 -18.15 -13.26 -1.05
C SER A 160 -16.64 -13.31 -0.81
N ALA A 161 -16.22 -14.07 0.22
CA ALA A 161 -14.82 -14.35 0.48
C ALA A 161 -14.12 -15.10 -0.67
N LEU A 162 -14.86 -15.98 -1.38
CA LEU A 162 -14.34 -16.69 -2.55
C LEU A 162 -14.06 -15.73 -3.71
N GLU A 163 -14.95 -14.77 -3.94
CA GLU A 163 -14.74 -13.74 -4.96
C GLU A 163 -13.54 -12.86 -4.63
N LEU A 164 -13.43 -12.41 -3.38
CA LEU A 164 -12.25 -11.67 -2.93
C LEU A 164 -10.97 -12.48 -3.14
N ARG A 165 -10.98 -13.77 -2.81
CA ARG A 165 -9.80 -14.63 -3.02
C ARG A 165 -9.39 -14.71 -4.49
N ARG A 166 -10.35 -14.83 -5.41
CA ARG A 166 -10.06 -14.80 -6.86
C ARG A 166 -9.43 -13.48 -7.29
N TRP A 167 -9.83 -12.37 -6.68
CA TRP A 167 -9.21 -11.06 -6.96
C TRP A 167 -7.76 -11.00 -6.47
N GLU A 168 -7.47 -11.54 -5.28
CA GLU A 168 -6.09 -11.67 -4.77
C GLU A 168 -5.22 -12.53 -5.71
N ASP A 169 -5.74 -13.68 -6.14
CA ASP A 169 -4.99 -14.58 -7.03
C ASP A 169 -4.72 -13.92 -8.41
N HIS A 170 -5.66 -13.12 -8.94
CA HIS A 170 -5.46 -12.35 -10.18
C HIS A 170 -4.40 -11.26 -10.03
N GLU A 171 -4.37 -10.54 -8.91
CA GLU A 171 -3.33 -9.55 -8.63
C GLU A 171 -1.94 -10.18 -8.61
N GLU A 172 -1.79 -11.32 -7.93
CA GLU A 172 -0.54 -12.08 -7.91
C GLU A 172 -0.12 -12.53 -9.31
N GLN A 173 -1.08 -12.97 -10.14
CA GLN A 173 -0.81 -13.35 -11.52
C GLN A 173 -0.32 -12.17 -12.36
N TRP A 174 -0.92 -10.98 -12.26
CA TRP A 174 -0.44 -9.77 -12.96
C TRP A 174 0.97 -9.38 -12.55
N TRP A 175 1.32 -9.55 -11.27
CA TRP A 175 2.69 -9.33 -10.83
C TRP A 175 3.66 -10.34 -11.44
N SER A 176 3.29 -11.61 -11.50
CA SER A 176 4.12 -12.66 -12.09
C SER A 176 4.45 -12.39 -13.57
N THR A 177 3.53 -11.77 -14.31
CA THR A 177 3.73 -11.41 -15.72
C THR A 177 4.53 -10.12 -15.90
N THR A 178 4.45 -9.19 -14.96
CA THR A 178 5.12 -7.88 -15.04
C THR A 178 6.59 -7.92 -14.59
N ARG A 179 7.02 -8.98 -13.88
CA ARG A 179 8.40 -9.17 -13.42
C ARG A 179 9.33 -9.83 -14.44
N LYS A 180 8.79 -10.35 -15.54
CA LYS A 180 9.57 -10.92 -16.66
C LYS A 180 9.95 -9.82 -17.64
#